data_AF-A0A1H4GVV4-F1
#
_entry.id   AF-A0A1H4GVV4-F1
#
_cell.length_a   1.000
_cell.length_b   1.000
_cell.length_c   1.000
_cell.angle_alpha   90.00
_cell.angle_beta   90.00
_cell.angle_gamma   90.00
#
_symmetry.space_group_name_H-M   'P 1'
#
loop_
_entity.id
_entity.type
_entity.pdbx_description
1 polymer ?
#
loop_
_entity_poly.entity_id
_entity_poly.type
_entity_poly.pdbx_seq_one_letter_code
_entity_poly.pdbx_strand_id
1 'polypeptide(L)'
;MANSYAEIQKKIAALQKEADAVLAREVAGVVERIRVAIAHYGLTPDQLFGRIATKPNKNRVAKVSVQKKQGRIAYGDGQGNTWGGWGKRPTWLREALAAGKNLEDFQVSAQATKPSTRKNMKKRRPSGVLYSDGAGHSWTGRGPQPRWLKEAIAGGKTLEEMRSQRS
;
A
#
# COMPACT_ATOMS: atom_id res chain seq x y z
N MET A 1 -40.99 -0.33 -56.69
CA MET A 1 -41.32 0.24 -55.37
C MET A 1 -40.04 0.77 -54.72
N ALA A 2 -40.07 1.96 -54.13
CA ALA A 2 -38.98 2.47 -53.30
C ALA A 2 -39.09 1.90 -51.88
N ASN A 3 -37.97 1.57 -51.24
CA ASN A 3 -37.97 1.09 -49.86
C ASN A 3 -38.51 2.20 -48.94
N SER A 4 -39.39 1.83 -48.01
CA SER A 4 -39.88 2.78 -47.01
C SER A 4 -38.75 3.18 -46.05
N TYR A 5 -38.84 4.37 -45.45
CA TYR A 5 -37.87 4.84 -44.47
C TYR A 5 -37.67 3.84 -43.31
N ALA A 6 -38.75 3.23 -42.83
CA ALA A 6 -38.69 2.21 -41.76
C ALA A 6 -37.93 0.94 -42.19
N GLU A 7 -38.05 0.52 -43.45
CA GLU A 7 -37.27 -0.60 -43.99
C GLU A 7 -35.79 -0.27 -44.16
N ILE A 8 -35.48 0.97 -44.57
CA ILE A 8 -34.10 1.46 -44.65
C ILE A 8 -33.47 1.46 -43.25
N GLN A 9 -34.18 1.96 -42.24
CA GLN A 9 -33.69 1.95 -40.85
C GLN A 9 -33.44 0.53 -40.31
N LYS A 10 -34.35 -0.42 -40.59
CA LYS A 10 -34.14 -1.83 -40.21
C LYS A 10 -32.89 -2.43 -40.86
N LYS A 11 -32.64 -2.13 -42.14
CA LYS A 11 -31.44 -2.58 -42.85
C LYS A 11 -30.17 -1.97 -42.27
N ILE A 12 -30.18 -0.68 -41.91
CA ILE A 12 -29.05 -0.02 -41.25
C ILE A 12 -28.72 -0.72 -39.93
N ALA A 13 -29.74 -0.95 -39.08
CA ALA A 13 -29.53 -1.61 -37.80
C ALA A 13 -28.97 -3.04 -37.94
N ALA A 14 -29.45 -3.80 -38.94
CA ALA A 14 -28.94 -5.14 -39.23
C ALA A 14 -27.47 -5.11 -39.68
N LEU A 15 -27.14 -4.24 -40.64
CA LEU A 15 -25.78 -4.07 -41.15
C LEU A 15 -24.81 -3.58 -40.06
N GLN A 16 -25.27 -2.73 -39.16
CA GLN A 16 -24.44 -2.25 -38.05
C GLN A 16 -24.12 -3.38 -37.07
N LYS A 17 -25.11 -4.22 -36.74
CA LYS A 17 -24.89 -5.41 -35.92
C LYS A 17 -23.92 -6.41 -36.56
N GLU A 18 -24.00 -6.58 -37.88
CA GLU A 18 -23.05 -7.41 -38.63
C GLU A 18 -21.63 -6.83 -38.59
N ALA A 19 -21.49 -5.51 -38.75
CA ALA A 19 -20.21 -4.82 -38.65
C ALA A 19 -19.57 -5.00 -37.26
N ASP A 20 -20.34 -4.83 -36.19
CA ASP A 20 -19.87 -5.06 -34.82
C ASP A 20 -19.42 -6.51 -34.60
N ALA A 21 -20.15 -7.48 -35.16
CA ALA A 21 -19.79 -8.89 -35.07
C ALA A 21 -18.48 -9.22 -35.81
N VAL A 22 -18.23 -8.58 -36.95
CA VAL A 22 -16.95 -8.71 -37.68
C VAL A 22 -15.82 -8.08 -36.88
N LEU A 23 -16.00 -6.85 -36.38
CA LEU A 23 -15.00 -6.16 -35.58
C LEU A 23 -14.63 -6.95 -34.32
N ALA A 24 -15.59 -7.55 -33.64
CA ALA A 24 -15.32 -8.38 -32.46
C ALA A 24 -14.41 -9.59 -32.78
N ARG A 25 -14.61 -10.23 -33.94
CA ARG A 25 -13.78 -11.36 -34.39
C ARG A 25 -12.36 -10.91 -34.75
N GLU A 26 -12.25 -9.80 -35.45
CA GLU A 26 -10.94 -9.22 -35.81
C GLU A 26 -10.16 -8.82 -34.56
N VAL A 27 -10.82 -8.13 -33.62
CA VAL A 27 -10.22 -7.72 -32.34
C VAL A 27 -9.78 -8.94 -31.54
N ALA A 28 -10.60 -10.00 -31.46
CA ALA A 28 -10.21 -11.23 -30.76
C ALA A 28 -8.92 -11.84 -31.35
N GLY A 29 -8.82 -11.91 -32.69
CA GLY A 29 -7.61 -12.40 -33.36
C GLY A 29 -6.38 -11.50 -33.13
N VAL A 30 -6.56 -10.18 -33.11
CA VAL A 30 -5.49 -9.23 -32.77
C VAL A 30 -5.04 -9.41 -31.32
N VAL A 31 -5.97 -9.54 -30.38
CA VAL A 31 -5.68 -9.74 -28.96
C VAL A 31 -4.86 -11.00 -28.74
N GLU A 32 -5.21 -12.11 -29.38
CA GLU A 32 -4.43 -13.35 -29.28
C GLU A 32 -2.99 -13.18 -29.82
N ARG A 33 -2.82 -12.52 -30.97
CA ARG A 33 -1.47 -12.22 -31.49
C ARG A 33 -0.66 -11.35 -30.53
N ILE A 34 -1.28 -10.34 -29.91
CA ILE A 34 -0.63 -9.48 -28.91
C ILE A 34 -0.27 -10.31 -27.67
N ARG A 35 -1.14 -11.20 -27.20
CA ARG A 35 -0.86 -12.09 -26.05
C ARG A 35 0.35 -12.99 -26.32
N VAL A 36 0.42 -13.60 -27.50
CA VAL A 36 1.57 -14.41 -27.91
C VAL A 36 2.85 -13.55 -27.92
N ALA A 37 2.80 -12.34 -28.49
CA ALA A 37 3.95 -11.44 -28.50
C ALA A 37 4.38 -11.02 -27.09
N ILE A 38 3.43 -10.72 -26.19
CA ILE A 38 3.70 -10.41 -24.78
C ILE A 38 4.42 -11.57 -24.11
N ALA A 39 3.91 -12.80 -24.28
CA ALA A 39 4.49 -13.99 -23.68
C ALA A 39 5.88 -14.32 -24.22
N HIS A 40 6.08 -14.21 -25.54
CA HIS A 40 7.34 -14.55 -26.20
C HIS A 40 8.46 -13.55 -25.87
N TYR A 41 8.16 -12.25 -25.87
CA TYR A 41 9.17 -11.20 -25.69
C TYR A 41 9.20 -10.61 -24.27
N GLY A 42 8.34 -11.08 -23.36
CA GLY A 42 8.25 -10.55 -22.01
C GLY A 42 7.83 -9.07 -21.97
N LEU A 43 6.96 -8.65 -22.89
CA LEU A 43 6.57 -7.24 -23.00
C LEU A 43 5.82 -6.82 -21.75
N THR A 44 6.25 -5.71 -21.16
CA THR A 44 5.60 -5.14 -19.98
C THR A 44 4.55 -4.10 -20.41
N PRO A 45 3.49 -3.88 -19.62
CA PRO A 45 2.51 -2.82 -19.90
C PRO A 45 3.17 -1.44 -20.08
N ASP A 46 4.27 -1.20 -19.37
CA ASP A 46 5.07 0.03 -19.43
C ASP A 46 5.67 0.28 -20.83
N GLN A 47 6.00 -0.78 -21.56
CA GLN A 47 6.53 -0.71 -22.92
C GLN A 47 5.41 -0.60 -23.97
N LEU A 48 4.23 -1.15 -23.70
CA LEU A 48 3.08 -1.12 -24.62
C LEU A 48 2.30 0.18 -24.56
N PHE A 49 2.11 0.73 -23.35
CA PHE A 49 1.26 1.89 -23.11
C PHE A 49 2.07 3.14 -22.71
N GLY A 50 3.39 3.00 -22.57
CA GLY A 50 4.27 4.03 -22.04
C GLY A 50 4.14 4.21 -20.52
N ARG A 51 5.15 4.85 -19.94
CA ARG A 51 5.05 5.38 -18.56
C ARG A 51 4.13 6.57 -18.55
N ILE A 52 2.84 6.33 -18.37
CA ILE A 52 1.96 7.39 -17.85
C ILE A 52 2.48 7.67 -16.44
N ALA A 53 3.01 8.87 -16.23
CA ALA A 53 3.42 9.35 -14.92
C ALA A 53 2.18 9.48 -14.01
N THR A 54 1.63 8.36 -13.56
CA THR A 54 0.65 8.35 -12.49
C THR A 54 1.41 8.82 -11.27
N LYS A 55 1.13 10.05 -10.81
CA LYS A 55 1.49 10.50 -9.47
C LYS A 55 1.29 9.32 -8.53
N PRO A 56 2.26 8.96 -7.68
CA PRO A 56 2.14 7.78 -6.84
C PRO A 56 0.84 7.91 -6.06
N ASN A 57 -0.16 7.13 -6.46
CA ASN A 57 -1.41 7.10 -5.76
C ASN A 57 -1.06 6.42 -4.44
N LYS A 58 -0.95 7.22 -3.39
CA LYS A 58 -0.64 6.77 -2.02
C LYS A 58 -1.65 5.72 -1.53
N ASN A 59 -2.75 5.49 -2.27
CA ASN A 59 -3.77 4.48 -2.00
C ASN A 59 -3.70 3.20 -2.86
N ARG A 60 -2.79 3.07 -3.85
CA ARG A 60 -2.57 1.79 -4.53
C ARG A 60 -1.33 1.12 -3.97
N VAL A 61 -1.46 0.66 -2.72
CA VAL A 61 -0.70 -0.51 -2.30
C VAL A 61 -1.10 -1.63 -3.26
N ALA A 62 -0.14 -2.13 -4.03
CA ALA A 62 -0.27 -3.45 -4.63
C ALA A 62 -0.74 -4.38 -3.51
N LYS A 63 -1.79 -5.17 -3.77
CA LYS A 63 -2.07 -6.36 -2.98
C LYS A 63 -0.93 -7.36 -3.20
N VAL A 64 0.27 -7.01 -2.74
CA VAL A 64 1.10 -8.01 -2.08
C VAL A 64 0.18 -8.56 -1.02
N SER A 65 -0.11 -9.85 -1.10
CA SER A 65 -0.69 -10.59 0.01
C SER A 65 0.24 -10.36 1.20
N VAL A 66 -0.04 -9.31 1.96
CA VAL A 66 0.44 -9.16 3.32
C VAL A 66 -0.19 -10.36 3.99
N GLN A 67 0.58 -11.45 4.11
CA GLN A 67 0.33 -12.42 5.17
C GLN A 67 0.16 -11.55 6.40
N LYS A 68 -1.10 -11.44 6.82
CA LYS A 68 -1.54 -10.70 7.99
C LYS A 68 -0.60 -11.17 9.07
N LYS A 69 0.38 -10.35 9.46
CA LYS A 69 1.37 -10.70 10.48
C LYS A 69 0.54 -11.22 11.64
N GLN A 70 0.49 -12.55 11.82
CA GLN A 70 -0.34 -13.15 12.85
C GLN A 70 0.08 -12.41 14.12
N GLY A 71 -0.89 -11.71 14.74
CA GLY A 71 -0.66 -11.14 16.05
C GLY A 71 -0.09 -12.25 16.90
N ARG A 72 1.01 -11.98 17.63
CA ARG A 72 1.75 -12.98 18.40
C ARG A 72 0.75 -13.93 19.07
N ILE A 73 0.69 -15.18 18.61
CA ILE A 73 -0.12 -16.21 19.26
C ILE A 73 0.59 -16.45 20.58
N ALA A 74 -0.01 -15.95 21.67
CA ALA A 74 0.57 -16.09 22.99
C ALA A 74 0.09 -17.38 23.65
N TYR A 75 -1.17 -17.76 23.42
CA TYR A 75 -1.79 -18.93 24.01
C TYR A 75 -2.58 -19.76 22.97
N GLY A 76 -2.68 -21.08 23.16
CA GLY A 76 -3.42 -22.00 22.30
C GLY A 76 -3.56 -23.38 22.94
N ASP A 77 -4.61 -24.12 22.57
CA ASP A 77 -5.02 -25.39 23.18
C ASP A 77 -4.73 -26.64 22.33
N GLY A 78 -4.01 -26.48 21.22
CA GLY A 78 -3.69 -27.56 20.28
C GLY A 78 -4.88 -28.05 19.43
N GLN A 79 -6.11 -27.61 19.72
CA GLN A 79 -7.34 -27.93 18.97
C GLN A 79 -7.66 -26.87 17.91
N GLY A 80 -6.70 -25.99 17.62
CA GLY A 80 -6.84 -24.89 16.67
C GLY A 80 -7.32 -23.59 17.31
N ASN A 81 -7.66 -23.58 18.61
CA ASN A 81 -8.01 -22.34 19.28
C ASN A 81 -6.75 -21.61 19.72
N THR A 82 -6.67 -20.32 19.41
CA THR A 82 -5.52 -19.48 19.75
C THR A 82 -5.97 -18.13 20.26
N TRP A 83 -5.22 -17.57 21.20
CA TRP A 83 -5.46 -16.26 21.78
C TRP A 83 -4.17 -15.45 21.87
N GLY A 84 -4.21 -14.22 21.34
CA GLY A 84 -3.05 -13.33 21.26
C GLY A 84 -2.67 -12.66 22.58
N GLY A 85 -3.29 -13.02 23.70
CA GLY A 85 -3.01 -12.44 25.03
C GLY A 85 -3.59 -11.03 25.25
N TRP A 86 -4.19 -10.40 24.23
CA TRP A 86 -4.76 -9.06 24.30
C TRP A 86 -6.29 -9.13 24.18
N GLY A 87 -7.02 -8.36 25.00
CA GLY A 87 -8.49 -8.31 25.01
C GLY A 87 -9.16 -9.34 25.92
N LYS A 88 -10.47 -9.56 25.75
CA LYS A 88 -11.23 -10.54 26.55
C LYS A 88 -10.73 -11.96 26.25
N ARG A 89 -10.41 -12.74 27.30
CA ARG A 89 -10.06 -14.16 27.17
C ARG A 89 -11.19 -14.93 26.48
N PRO A 90 -10.93 -15.87 25.57
CA PRO A 90 -11.95 -16.70 24.93
C PRO A 90 -12.53 -17.75 25.89
N THR A 91 -13.67 -18.35 25.53
CA THR A 91 -14.44 -19.29 26.37
C THR A 91 -13.62 -20.51 26.76
N TRP A 92 -12.98 -21.18 25.79
CA TRP A 92 -12.13 -22.37 26.02
C TRP A 92 -11.04 -22.13 27.07
N LEU A 93 -10.43 -20.94 27.07
CA LEU A 93 -9.37 -20.61 28.02
C LEU A 93 -9.92 -20.34 29.42
N ARG A 94 -11.13 -19.79 29.54
CA ARG A 94 -11.79 -19.62 30.85
C ARG A 94 -12.23 -20.94 31.44
N GLU A 95 -12.76 -21.84 30.61
CA GLU A 95 -13.17 -23.18 31.03
C GLU A 95 -11.96 -24.01 31.46
N ALA A 96 -10.84 -23.90 30.74
CA ALA A 96 -9.59 -24.57 31.13
C ALA A 96 -9.06 -24.08 32.49
N LEU A 97 -9.11 -22.76 32.74
CA LEU A 97 -8.75 -22.18 34.03
C LEU A 97 -9.71 -22.60 35.15
N ALA A 98 -11.01 -22.69 34.85
CA ALA A 98 -12.02 -23.18 35.79
C ALA A 98 -11.85 -24.68 36.11
N ALA A 99 -11.35 -25.46 35.15
CA ALA A 99 -10.98 -26.86 35.32
C ALA A 99 -9.66 -27.07 36.08
N GLY A 100 -9.05 -26.00 36.61
CA GLY A 100 -7.84 -26.07 37.44
C GLY A 100 -6.52 -26.12 36.66
N LYS A 101 -6.54 -25.87 35.35
CA LYS A 101 -5.32 -25.78 34.53
C LYS A 101 -4.72 -24.38 34.61
N ASN A 102 -3.42 -24.23 34.46
CA ASN A 102 -2.77 -22.93 34.53
C ASN A 102 -2.73 -22.26 33.15
N LEU A 103 -2.64 -20.92 33.13
CA LEU A 103 -2.63 -20.14 31.89
C LEU A 103 -1.36 -20.43 31.07
N GLU A 104 -0.28 -20.75 31.78
CA GLU A 104 1.06 -21.03 31.28
C GLU A 104 1.10 -22.33 30.47
N ASP A 105 0.27 -23.32 30.80
CA ASP A 105 0.14 -24.59 30.06
C ASP A 105 -0.36 -24.38 28.63
N PHE A 106 -1.14 -23.30 28.43
CA PHE A 106 -1.65 -22.92 27.11
C PHE A 106 -0.71 -21.97 26.39
N GLN A 107 0.39 -21.53 26.99
CA GLN A 107 1.28 -20.57 26.33
C GLN A 107 1.99 -21.26 25.16
N VAL A 108 1.72 -20.81 23.94
CA VAL A 108 2.44 -21.28 22.76
C VAL A 108 3.80 -20.59 22.78
N SER A 109 4.73 -21.13 23.58
CA SER A 109 6.13 -20.78 23.45
C SER A 109 6.53 -21.17 22.05
N ALA A 110 6.84 -20.19 21.20
CA ALA A 110 7.72 -20.46 20.07
C ALA A 110 8.97 -21.10 20.68
N GLN A 111 9.08 -22.43 20.56
CA GLN A 111 10.27 -23.14 21.00
C GLN A 111 11.48 -22.40 20.43
N ALA A 112 12.39 -22.09 21.33
CA ALA A 112 13.52 -21.23 21.11
C ALA A 112 14.48 -21.84 20.09
N THR A 113 14.23 -21.64 18.81
CA THR A 113 15.32 -21.50 17.84
C THR A 113 15.78 -20.05 17.93
N LYS A 114 16.99 -19.86 18.45
CA LYS A 114 17.69 -18.58 18.38
C LYS A 114 17.89 -18.25 16.89
N PRO A 115 17.49 -17.05 16.44
CA PRO A 115 18.36 -16.30 15.56
C PRO A 115 18.90 -15.13 16.37
N SER A 116 20.11 -15.33 16.89
CA SER A 116 21.01 -14.22 17.13
C SER A 116 21.23 -13.52 15.80
N THR A 117 20.58 -12.38 15.61
CA THR A 117 21.04 -11.21 14.83
C THR A 117 19.94 -10.14 14.92
N ARG A 118 19.72 -9.63 16.14
CA ARG A 118 19.24 -8.24 16.25
C ARG A 118 20.38 -7.37 15.72
N LYS A 119 20.31 -6.98 14.44
CA LYS A 119 21.08 -5.84 13.95
C LYS A 119 20.79 -4.70 14.92
N ASN A 120 21.83 -4.29 15.65
CA ASN A 120 21.82 -3.12 16.50
C ASN A 120 21.57 -1.91 15.60
N MET A 121 20.30 -1.59 15.37
CA MET A 121 19.92 -0.38 14.64
C MET A 121 20.25 0.77 15.57
N LYS A 122 21.48 1.28 15.45
CA LYS A 122 21.96 2.51 16.08
C LYS A 122 20.80 3.51 16.02
N LYS A 123 20.26 3.87 17.20
CA LYS A 123 19.25 4.93 17.33
C LYS A 123 19.72 6.09 16.46
N ARG A 124 18.99 6.38 15.37
CA ARG A 124 19.34 7.48 14.48
C ARG A 124 19.42 8.73 15.35
N ARG A 125 20.55 9.43 15.27
CA ARG A 125 20.77 10.69 16.00
C ARG A 125 19.56 11.60 15.72
N PRO A 126 18.96 12.24 16.74
CA PRO A 126 17.86 13.17 16.52
C PRO A 126 18.32 14.21 15.48
N SER A 127 17.44 14.53 14.53
CA SER A 127 17.74 15.51 13.48
C SER A 127 18.15 16.82 14.14
N GLY A 128 19.36 17.30 13.84
CA GLY A 128 19.82 18.59 14.32
C GLY A 128 18.84 19.68 13.90
N VAL A 129 18.38 20.48 14.85
CA VAL A 129 17.65 21.71 14.57
C VAL A 129 18.64 22.63 13.86
N LEU A 130 18.34 23.02 12.62
CA LEU A 130 19.21 23.90 11.84
C LEU A 130 18.74 25.36 11.95
N TYR A 131 17.46 25.62 12.18
CA TYR A 131 16.87 26.96 12.24
C TYR A 131 15.91 27.07 13.41
N SER A 132 15.94 28.19 14.14
CA SER A 132 15.02 28.46 15.26
C SER A 132 14.79 29.96 15.44
N ASP A 133 13.63 30.36 15.92
CA ASP A 133 13.25 31.79 16.11
C ASP A 133 13.32 32.29 17.56
N GLY A 134 13.79 31.47 18.51
CA GLY A 134 13.84 31.81 19.93
C GLY A 134 12.47 31.84 20.64
N ALA A 135 11.37 31.83 19.88
CA ALA A 135 9.99 31.75 20.37
C ALA A 135 9.49 30.30 20.48
N GLY A 136 10.41 29.32 20.43
CA GLY A 136 10.12 27.89 20.53
C GLY A 136 9.85 27.22 19.18
N HIS A 137 9.84 27.95 18.06
CA HIS A 137 9.70 27.33 16.75
C HIS A 137 11.07 26.92 16.21
N SER A 138 11.14 25.70 15.67
CA SER A 138 12.37 25.14 15.12
C SER A 138 12.10 24.36 13.84
N TRP A 139 13.07 24.39 12.93
CA TRP A 139 13.02 23.69 11.66
C TRP A 139 14.37 23.04 11.33
N THR A 140 14.32 21.82 10.84
CA THR A 140 15.48 20.95 10.62
C THR A 140 16.07 21.08 9.21
N GLY A 141 15.55 22.00 8.39
CA GLY A 141 15.95 22.18 6.99
C GLY A 141 15.44 21.08 6.04
N ARG A 142 14.64 20.12 6.55
CA ARG A 142 14.04 19.05 5.75
C ARG A 142 12.53 19.24 5.63
N GLY A 143 12.02 19.07 4.40
CA GLY A 143 10.60 19.18 4.10
C GLY A 143 10.15 20.61 3.78
N PRO A 144 8.85 20.88 3.70
CA PRO A 144 8.32 22.21 3.39
C PRO A 144 8.65 23.22 4.49
N GLN A 145 9.06 24.41 4.09
CA GLN A 145 9.40 25.50 5.00
C GLN A 145 8.15 25.97 5.78
N PRO A 146 8.22 26.06 7.12
CA PRO A 146 7.10 26.47 7.96
C PRO A 146 6.78 27.97 7.80
N ARG A 147 5.55 28.36 8.17
CA ARG A 147 5.04 29.73 7.99
C ARG A 147 5.89 30.79 8.69
N TRP A 148 6.22 30.58 9.96
CA TRP A 148 7.06 31.51 10.74
C TRP A 148 8.40 31.82 10.05
N LEU A 149 9.02 30.82 9.41
CA LEU A 149 10.30 30.99 8.73
C LEU A 149 10.14 31.73 7.40
N LYS A 150 8.98 31.64 6.75
CA LYS A 150 8.67 32.43 5.54
C LYS A 150 8.35 33.88 5.89
N GLU A 151 7.60 34.11 6.97
CA GLU A 151 7.26 35.44 7.46
C GLU A 151 8.51 36.18 7.96
N ALA A 152 9.44 35.48 8.61
CA ALA A 152 10.71 36.07 9.01
C ALA A 152 11.56 36.50 7.81
N ILE A 153 11.61 35.69 6.73
CA ILE A 153 12.29 36.07 5.48
C ILE A 153 11.57 37.25 4.80
N ALA A 154 10.24 37.25 4.78
CA ALA A 154 9.46 38.35 4.23
C ALA A 154 9.62 39.66 5.04
N GLY A 155 9.84 39.55 6.36
CA GLY A 155 10.16 40.65 7.25
C GLY A 155 11.62 41.12 7.19
N GLY A 156 12.41 40.63 6.22
CA GLY A 156 13.78 41.08 5.98
C GLY A 156 14.87 40.35 6.77
N LYS A 157 14.52 39.32 7.57
CA LYS A 157 15.53 38.51 8.27
C LYS A 157 16.13 37.47 7.34
N THR A 158 17.46 37.34 7.37
CA THR A 158 18.16 36.37 6.52
C THR A 158 18.09 34.97 7.13
N LEU A 159 18.08 33.94 6.27
CA LEU A 159 18.04 32.54 6.69
C LEU A 159 19.29 32.14 7.52
N GLU A 160 20.42 32.80 7.30
CA GLU A 160 21.66 32.59 8.07
C GLU A 160 21.57 33.08 9.51
N GLU A 161 20.89 34.19 9.76
CA GLU A 161 20.73 34.76 11.09
C GLU A 161 19.83 33.90 11.98
N MET A 162 18.88 33.18 11.38
CA MET A 162 17.99 32.23 12.06
C MET A 162 18.58 30.82 12.15
N ARG A 163 19.79 30.59 11.62
CA ARG A 163 20.46 29.30 11.75
C ARG A 163 20.84 29.12 13.21
N SER A 164 20.41 28.03 13.83
CA SER A 164 20.78 27.69 15.20
C SER A 164 22.30 27.57 15.28
N GLN A 165 22.97 28.59 15.80
CA GLN A 165 24.39 28.55 16.09
C GLN A 165 24.59 27.50 17.17
N ARG A 166 25.18 26.38 16.76
CA ARG A 166 25.64 25.35 17.69
C ARG A 166 26.89 25.89 18.36
N SER A 167 26.74 26.42 19.58
CA SER A 167 27.86 26.61 20.50
C SER A 167 28.54 25.27 20.80
#